data_AF-A0A7L4QRN5-F1
#
_entry.id   AF-A0A7L4QRN5-F1
#
_cell.length_a   1.000
_cell.length_b   1.000
_cell.length_c   1.000
_cell.angle_alpha   90.00
_cell.angle_beta   90.00
_cell.angle_gamma   90.00
#
_symmetry.space_group_name_H-M   'P 1'
#
loop_
_entity.id
_entity.type
_entity.pdbx_description
1 polymer ?
#
loop_
_entity_poly.entity_id
_entity_poly.type
_entity_poly.pdbx_seq_one_letter_code
_entity_poly.pdbx_strand_id
1 'polypeptide(L)'
;MVDTIDNLWEAFAGESQANRKYTIYAMIANDEGHPEVAKLFRAAAESENVHLMCHLRSLGDIGKTEENLESAINGEKYEYTEMYPKFITKAKEEGTKEARLCFNYA
;
A
#
# COMPACT_ATOMS: atom_id res chain seq x y z
N MET A 1 23.48 11.38 3.08
CA MET A 1 22.34 12.31 3.21
C MET A 1 21.24 11.66 2.41
N VAL A 2 20.05 11.46 2.99
CA VAL A 2 18.92 10.91 2.24
C VAL A 2 18.36 12.04 1.38
N ASP A 3 18.14 11.78 0.09
CA ASP A 3 17.68 12.82 -0.83
C ASP A 3 16.20 13.11 -0.61
N THR A 4 15.76 14.34 -0.90
CA THR A 4 14.34 14.72 -0.77
C THR A 4 13.40 13.80 -1.56
N ILE A 5 13.88 13.26 -2.69
CA ILE A 5 13.12 12.30 -3.49
C ILE A 5 12.92 10.98 -2.73
N ASP A 6 13.94 10.47 -2.05
CA ASP A 6 13.82 9.27 -1.21
C ASP A 6 12.85 9.52 -0.05
N ASN A 7 12.93 10.69 0.59
CA ASN A 7 12.01 11.08 1.66
C ASN A 7 10.55 11.15 1.16
N LEU A 8 10.31 11.60 -0.07
CA LEU A 8 8.97 11.63 -0.67
C LEU A 8 8.42 10.23 -0.93
N TRP A 9 9.26 9.30 -1.40
CA TRP A 9 8.86 7.90 -1.57
C TRP A 9 8.59 7.21 -0.23
N GLU A 10 9.41 7.48 0.79
CA GLU A 10 9.19 6.98 2.14
C GLU A 10 7.89 7.52 2.74
N ALA A 11 7.61 8.82 2.58
CA ALA A 11 6.35 9.42 3.00
C ALA A 11 5.15 8.82 2.25
N PHE A 12 5.23 8.69 0.93
CA PHE A 12 4.18 8.04 0.13
C PHE A 12 3.88 6.62 0.61
N ALA A 13 4.91 5.82 0.90
CA ALA A 13 4.75 4.47 1.44
C ALA A 13 4.12 4.47 2.84
N GLY A 14 4.50 5.43 3.70
CA GLY A 14 3.92 5.61 5.03
C GLY A 14 2.43 5.97 4.98
N GLU A 15 2.07 6.97 4.19
CA GLU A 15 0.69 7.42 4.02
C GLU A 15 -0.20 6.33 3.38
N SER A 16 0.34 5.58 2.41
CA SER A 16 -0.34 4.42 1.81
C SER A 16 -0.70 3.36 2.85
N GLN A 17 0.26 3.03 3.72
CA GLN A 17 0.06 2.05 4.78
C GLN A 17 -0.94 2.55 5.84
N ALA A 18 -0.86 3.83 6.21
CA ALA A 18 -1.77 4.44 7.17
C ALA A 18 -3.22 4.46 6.65
N ASN A 19 -3.42 4.91 5.41
CA ASN A 19 -4.73 4.88 4.74
C ASN A 19 -5.36 3.48 4.79
N ARG A 20 -4.60 2.45 4.39
CA ARG A 20 -5.13 1.08 4.36
C ARG A 20 -5.42 0.54 5.76
N LYS A 21 -4.55 0.81 6.74
CA LYS A 21 -4.76 0.42 8.14
C LYS A 21 -6.01 1.07 8.72
N TYR A 22 -6.18 2.37 8.57
CA TYR A 22 -7.36 3.08 9.09
C TYR A 22 -8.65 2.62 8.42
N THR A 23 -8.62 2.31 7.12
CA THR A 23 -9.76 1.70 6.44
C THR A 23 -10.17 0.36 7.08
N ILE A 24 -9.18 -0.50 7.39
CA ILE A 24 -9.43 -1.78 8.08
C ILE A 24 -9.91 -1.56 9.52
N TYR A 25 -9.31 -0.62 10.25
CA TYR A 25 -9.72 -0.31 11.63
C TYR A 25 -11.15 0.24 11.68
N ALA A 26 -11.56 1.00 10.66
CA ALA A 26 -12.95 1.43 10.55
C ALA A 26 -13.92 0.27 10.38
N MET A 27 -13.54 -0.80 9.68
CA MET A 27 -14.36 -2.00 9.56
C MET A 27 -14.51 -2.70 10.91
N ILE A 28 -13.38 -2.91 11.61
CA ILE A 28 -13.35 -3.53 12.93
C ILE A 28 -14.19 -2.73 13.93
N ALA A 29 -13.99 -1.41 14.01
CA ALA A 29 -14.77 -0.55 14.90
C ALA A 29 -16.28 -0.60 14.61
N ASN A 30 -16.67 -0.76 13.34
CA ASN A 30 -18.07 -0.93 12.98
C ASN A 30 -18.63 -2.28 13.45
N ASP A 31 -17.86 -3.35 13.26
CA ASP A 31 -18.24 -4.71 13.69
C ASP A 31 -18.33 -4.84 15.22
N GLU A 32 -17.52 -4.06 15.96
CA GLU A 32 -17.55 -3.94 17.42
C GLU A 32 -18.66 -3.02 17.94
N GLY A 33 -19.46 -2.41 17.07
CA GLY A 33 -20.57 -1.54 17.47
C GLY A 33 -20.15 -0.11 17.84
N HIS A 34 -19.03 0.38 17.31
CA HIS A 34 -18.49 1.72 17.50
C HIS A 34 -18.55 2.57 16.20
N PRO A 35 -19.76 2.95 15.72
CA PRO A 35 -19.92 3.63 14.43
C PRO A 35 -19.25 5.01 14.37
N GLU A 36 -19.18 5.74 15.49
CA GLU A 36 -18.49 7.05 15.53
C GLU A 36 -16.97 6.91 15.43
N VAL A 37 -16.40 5.85 16.03
CA VAL A 37 -14.97 5.55 15.90
C VAL A 37 -14.66 5.09 14.47
N ALA A 38 -15.53 4.25 13.89
CA ALA A 38 -15.42 3.86 12.49
C ALA A 38 -15.44 5.08 11.55
N LYS A 39 -16.32 6.06 11.82
CA LYS A 39 -16.38 7.32 11.08
C LYS A 39 -15.09 8.12 11.21
N LEU A 40 -14.51 8.20 12.40
CA LEU A 40 -13.23 8.87 12.63
C LEU A 40 -12.10 8.21 11.84
N PHE A 41 -12.00 6.88 11.86
CA PHE A 41 -10.97 6.18 11.08
C PHE A 41 -11.15 6.36 9.57
N ARG A 42 -12.39 6.36 9.05
CA ARG A 42 -12.63 6.67 7.63
C ARG A 42 -12.18 8.09 7.29
N ALA A 43 -12.50 9.08 8.14
CA ALA A 43 -12.06 10.45 7.92
C ALA A 43 -10.53 10.58 7.95
N ALA A 44 -9.86 9.87 8.86
CA ALA A 44 -8.39 9.82 8.90
C ALA A 44 -7.82 9.18 7.62
N ALA A 45 -8.38 8.06 7.14
CA ALA A 45 -7.96 7.44 5.89
C ALA A 45 -8.07 8.40 4.70
N GLU A 46 -9.18 9.14 4.59
CA GLU A 46 -9.34 10.17 3.55
C GLU A 46 -8.32 11.31 3.68
N SER A 47 -7.92 11.68 4.90
CA SER A 47 -6.84 12.65 5.13
C SER A 47 -5.50 12.13 4.59
N GLU A 48 -5.14 10.88 4.88
CA GLU A 48 -3.88 10.31 4.38
C GLU A 48 -3.89 10.17 2.86
N ASN A 49 -5.06 9.99 2.24
CA ASN A 49 -5.18 10.01 0.78
C ASN A 49 -4.81 11.39 0.20
N VAL A 50 -5.16 12.49 0.89
CA VAL A 50 -4.74 13.85 0.50
C VAL A 50 -3.22 14.01 0.59
N HIS A 51 -2.60 13.52 1.67
CA HIS A 51 -1.14 13.56 1.85
C HIS A 51 -0.42 12.75 0.77
N LEU A 52 -0.86 11.51 0.53
CA LEU A 52 -0.38 10.62 -0.52
C LEU A 52 -0.40 11.27 -1.91
N MET A 53 -1.53 11.90 -2.28
CA MET A 53 -1.66 12.60 -3.57
C MET A 53 -0.69 13.79 -3.67
N CYS A 54 -0.43 14.50 -2.58
CA CYS A 54 0.55 15.58 -2.53
C CYS A 54 1.97 15.07 -2.83
N HIS A 55 2.36 13.94 -2.23
CA HIS A 55 3.67 13.33 -2.43
C HIS A 55 3.85 12.81 -3.85
N LEU A 56 2.90 12.04 -4.40
CA LEU A 56 2.99 11.55 -5.78
C LEU A 56 3.07 12.67 -6.82
N ARG A 57 2.29 13.75 -6.64
CA ARG A 57 2.39 14.94 -7.51
C ARG A 57 3.77 15.58 -7.44
N SER A 58 4.36 15.65 -6.25
CA SER A 58 5.70 16.21 -6.05
C SER A 58 6.80 15.33 -6.66
N LEU A 59 6.58 14.02 -6.71
CA LEU A 59 7.45 13.05 -7.39
C LEU A 59 7.31 13.09 -8.92
N GLY A 60 6.22 13.68 -9.44
CA GLY A 60 5.90 13.64 -10.87
C GLY A 60 5.38 12.28 -11.33
N ASP A 61 4.94 11.42 -10.40
CA ASP A 61 4.54 10.04 -10.66
C ASP A 61 3.04 9.89 -11.00
N ILE A 62 2.41 10.98 -11.46
CA ILE A 62 1.03 10.99 -11.94
C ILE A 62 1.04 11.53 -13.36
N GLY A 63 0.92 10.62 -14.33
CA GLY A 63 0.89 10.91 -15.76
C GLY A 63 -0.52 10.87 -16.35
N LYS A 64 -0.59 10.77 -17.68
CA LYS A 64 -1.82 10.47 -18.41
C LYS A 64 -2.26 9.03 -18.14
N THR A 65 -3.52 8.73 -18.45
CA THR A 65 -4.08 7.37 -18.26
C THR A 65 -3.24 6.27 -18.90
N GLU A 66 -2.70 6.50 -20.09
CA GLU A 66 -1.84 5.52 -20.78
C GLU A 66 -0.53 5.26 -20.03
N GLU A 67 0.15 6.32 -19.58
CA GLU A 67 1.39 6.23 -18.80
C GLU A 67 1.16 5.55 -17.44
N ASN A 68 0.06 5.90 -16.77
CA ASN A 68 -0.32 5.28 -15.50
C ASN A 68 -0.66 3.79 -15.67
N LEU A 69 -1.29 3.42 -16.79
CA LEU A 69 -1.60 2.03 -17.12
C LEU A 69 -0.32 1.23 -17.40
N GLU A 70 0.63 1.81 -18.15
CA GLU A 70 1.93 1.18 -18.39
C GLU A 70 2.72 0.98 -17.09
N SER A 71 2.74 1.99 -16.21
CA SER A 71 3.35 1.88 -14.87
C SER A 71 2.72 0.74 -14.06
N ALA A 72 1.39 0.67 -14.01
CA ALA A 72 0.67 -0.41 -13.32
C ALA A 72 1.00 -1.80 -13.88
N ILE A 73 1.00 -1.96 -15.22
CA ILE A 73 1.35 -3.23 -15.88
C ILE A 73 2.78 -3.66 -15.52
N ASN A 74 3.72 -2.72 -15.53
CA ASN A 74 5.11 -3.00 -15.19
C ASN A 74 5.28 -3.39 -13.72
N GLY A 75 4.56 -2.72 -12.81
CA GLY A 75 4.48 -3.06 -11.39
C GLY A 75 3.96 -4.48 -11.19
N GLU A 76 2.76 -4.77 -11.69
CA GLU A 76 2.15 -6.11 -11.62
C GLU A 76 3.07 -7.18 -12.21
N LYS A 77 3.69 -6.89 -13.35
CA LYS A 77 4.66 -7.80 -13.98
C LYS A 77 5.82 -8.12 -13.06
N TYR A 78 6.44 -7.10 -12.47
CA TYR A 78 7.51 -7.30 -11.51
C TYR A 78 7.05 -8.14 -10.31
N GLU A 79 5.85 -7.89 -9.79
CA GLU A 79 5.31 -8.63 -8.67
C GLU A 79 5.21 -10.14 -8.96
N TYR A 80 4.55 -10.51 -10.06
CA TYR A 80 4.31 -11.93 -10.38
C TYR A 80 5.52 -12.65 -10.99
N THR A 81 6.42 -11.94 -11.71
CA THR A 81 7.60 -12.59 -12.31
C THR A 81 8.81 -12.64 -11.38
N GLU A 82 8.97 -11.68 -10.49
CA GLU A 82 10.19 -11.50 -9.70
C GLU A 82 9.94 -11.51 -8.20
N MET A 83 9.04 -10.67 -7.69
CA MET A 83 8.91 -10.42 -6.25
C MET A 83 8.28 -11.60 -5.50
N TYR A 84 7.05 -11.98 -5.83
CA TYR A 84 6.35 -13.06 -5.13
C TYR A 84 7.01 -14.43 -5.31
N PRO A 85 7.57 -14.81 -6.47
CA PRO A 85 8.34 -16.06 -6.58
C PRO A 85 9.51 -16.14 -5.58
N LYS A 86 10.23 -15.03 -5.36
CA LYS A 86 11.31 -14.93 -4.37
C LYS A 86 10.77 -15.04 -2.95
N PHE A 87 9.68 -14.32 -2.64
CA PHE A 87 9.06 -14.34 -1.31
C PHE A 87 8.48 -15.71 -0.95
N ILE A 88 7.82 -16.38 -1.90
CA ILE A 88 7.29 -17.75 -1.73
C ILE A 88 8.43 -18.73 -1.45
N THR A 89 9.52 -18.63 -2.20
CA THR A 89 10.70 -19.49 -2.01
C THR A 89 11.27 -19.29 -0.63
N LYS A 90 11.47 -18.03 -0.22
CA LYS A 90 11.99 -17.68 1.10
C LYS A 90 11.08 -18.16 2.24
N ALA A 91 9.76 -17.95 2.12
CA ALA A 91 8.79 -18.43 3.11
C ALA A 91 8.75 -19.96 3.21
N LYS A 92 9.03 -20.67 2.10
CA LYS A 92 9.20 -22.14 2.10
C LYS A 92 10.44 -22.56 2.89
N GLU A 93 11.56 -21.88 2.70
CA GLU A 93 12.83 -22.15 3.41
C GLU A 93 12.70 -21.90 4.92
N GLU A 94 12.00 -20.84 5.30
CA GLU A 94 11.80 -20.46 6.71
C GLU A 94 10.64 -21.20 7.39
N GLY A 95 9.84 -21.95 6.64
CA GLY A 95 8.69 -22.71 7.16
C GLY A 95 7.49 -21.84 7.57
N THR A 96 7.42 -20.58 7.12
CA THR A 96 6.34 -19.62 7.43
C THR A 96 5.12 -19.84 6.54
N LYS A 97 4.31 -20.85 6.88
CA LYS A 97 3.20 -21.35 6.05
C LYS A 97 2.15 -20.28 5.74
N GLU A 98 1.82 -19.43 6.71
CA GLU A 98 0.81 -18.38 6.60
C GLU A 98 1.27 -17.30 5.63
N ALA A 99 2.51 -16.81 5.79
CA ALA A 99 3.10 -15.82 4.88
C ALA A 99 3.19 -16.37 3.45
N ARG A 100 3.64 -17.64 3.31
CA ARG A 100 3.66 -18.33 2.03
C ARG A 100 2.28 -18.37 1.38
N LEU A 101 1.23 -18.68 2.14
CA LEU A 101 -0.13 -18.73 1.61
C LEU A 101 -0.57 -17.36 1.09
N CYS A 102 -0.34 -16.31 1.86
CA CYS A 102 -0.63 -14.93 1.43
C CYS A 102 0.11 -14.58 0.13
N PHE A 103 1.41 -14.90 0.01
CA PHE A 103 2.16 -14.65 -1.22
C PHE A 103 1.71 -15.48 -2.43
N ASN A 104 0.97 -16.58 -2.23
CA ASN A 104 0.38 -17.33 -3.35
C ASN A 104 -0.98 -16.77 -3.80
N TYR A 105 -1.59 -15.89 -3.01
CA TYR A 105 -2.86 -15.23 -3.34
C TYR A 105 -2.68 -13.86 -3.99
N ALA A 106 -1.50 -13.26 -3.81
CA ALA A 106 -1.06 -12.07 -4.50
C ALA A 106 -0.42 -12.47 -5.84
#